data_AF-A0A101WXF1-F1
#
_entry.id   AF-A0A101WXF1-F1
#
_cell.length_a   1.000
_cell.length_b   1.000
_cell.length_c   1.000
_cell.angle_alpha   90.00
_cell.angle_beta   90.00
_cell.angle_gamma   90.00
#
_symmetry.space_group_name_H-M   'P 1'
#
loop_
_entity.id
_entity.type
_entity.pdbx_description
1 polymer ?
#
loop_
_entity_poly.entity_id
_entity_poly.type
_entity_poly.pdbx_seq_one_letter_code
_entity_poly.pdbx_strand_id
1 'polypeptide(L)'
;MDSKEYDRWMSMARRTIESAKHDAEVGDYNWACFKAHQAAEFAIKAALYGIGRATRGHSLTHLIAGLSGFINVPSEVIDLCKLLDKFYVTTRYVDAWSEGVPYEYFTRTDAETAIKAAEDIITFIEDLWRRLSSGGRG
;
A
#
# COMPACT_ATOMS: atom_id res chain seq x y z
N MET A 1 21.13 -3.41 6.86
CA MET A 1 19.73 -3.56 6.40
C MET A 1 19.31 -5.01 6.61
N ASP A 2 18.09 -5.23 7.09
CA ASP A 2 17.50 -6.55 7.30
C ASP A 2 16.70 -6.97 6.05
N SER A 3 17.37 -7.65 5.12
CA SER A 3 16.72 -8.13 3.89
C SER A 3 15.68 -9.22 4.14
N LYS A 4 15.82 -10.01 5.21
CA LYS A 4 14.85 -11.07 5.51
C LYS A 4 13.52 -10.48 5.94
N GLU A 5 13.56 -9.44 6.77
CA GLU A 5 12.35 -8.76 7.19
C GLU A 5 11.72 -8.02 6.01
N TYR A 6 12.51 -7.32 5.17
CA TYR A 6 11.99 -6.74 3.93
C TYR A 6 11.26 -7.77 3.06
N ASP A 7 11.90 -8.92 2.77
CA ASP A 7 11.34 -9.95 1.90
C ASP A 7 10.04 -10.54 2.46
N ARG A 8 9.96 -10.74 3.79
CA ARG A 8 8.75 -11.24 4.44
C ARG A 8 7.55 -10.32 4.24
N TRP A 9 7.75 -9.01 4.40
CA TRP A 9 6.69 -8.02 4.23
C TRP A 9 6.35 -7.78 2.75
N MET A 10 7.35 -7.76 1.87
CA MET A 10 7.10 -7.68 0.42
C MET A 10 6.36 -8.90 -0.13
N SER A 11 6.64 -10.09 0.39
CA SER A 11 5.87 -11.29 0.03
C SER A 11 4.39 -11.12 0.37
N MET A 12 4.06 -10.52 1.51
CA MET A 12 2.69 -10.20 1.88
C MET A 12 2.09 -9.13 0.98
N ALA A 13 2.82 -8.08 0.63
CA ALA A 13 2.37 -7.05 -0.30
C ALA A 13 1.97 -7.64 -1.65
N ARG A 14 2.86 -8.45 -2.25
CA ARG A 14 2.63 -9.11 -3.55
C ARG A 14 1.45 -10.08 -3.51
N ARG A 15 1.31 -10.89 -2.45
CA ARG A 15 0.16 -11.79 -2.33
C ARG A 15 -1.15 -11.01 -2.17
N THR A 16 -1.12 -9.89 -1.46
CA THR A 16 -2.31 -9.08 -1.17
C THR A 16 -2.80 -8.35 -2.42
N ILE A 17 -1.91 -7.81 -3.26
CA ILE A 17 -2.32 -7.14 -4.51
C ILE A 17 -2.94 -8.13 -5.51
N GLU A 18 -2.43 -9.36 -5.59
CA GLU A 18 -3.05 -10.40 -6.43
C GLU A 18 -4.43 -10.79 -5.90
N SER A 19 -4.62 -10.84 -4.57
CA SER A 19 -5.97 -11.03 -4.02
C SER A 19 -6.89 -9.85 -4.28
N ALA A 20 -6.39 -8.61 -4.34
CA ALA A 20 -7.20 -7.44 -4.69
C ALA A 20 -7.71 -7.51 -6.13
N LYS A 21 -6.87 -8.00 -7.06
CA LYS A 21 -7.26 -8.24 -8.46
C LYS A 21 -8.38 -9.27 -8.57
N HIS A 22 -8.28 -10.40 -7.86
CA HIS A 22 -9.35 -11.40 -7.85
C HIS A 22 -10.67 -10.84 -7.32
N ASP A 23 -10.64 -10.06 -6.23
CA ASP A 23 -11.85 -9.42 -5.71
C ASP A 23 -12.49 -8.49 -6.77
N ALA A 24 -11.67 -7.72 -7.49
CA ALA A 24 -12.16 -6.84 -8.57
C ALA A 24 -12.77 -7.61 -9.74
N GLU A 25 -12.24 -8.81 -10.07
CA GLU A 25 -12.79 -9.68 -11.12
C GLU A 25 -14.19 -10.18 -10.78
N VAL A 26 -14.43 -10.54 -9.51
CA VAL A 26 -15.72 -11.09 -9.04
C VAL A 26 -16.74 -10.02 -8.60
N GLY A 27 -16.35 -8.74 -8.62
CA GLY A 27 -17.23 -7.62 -8.30
C GLY A 27 -17.20 -7.17 -6.83
N ASP A 28 -16.28 -7.69 -6.03
CA ASP A 28 -16.07 -7.32 -4.63
C ASP A 28 -15.21 -6.04 -4.52
N TYR A 29 -15.70 -4.95 -5.12
CA TYR A 29 -14.89 -3.75 -5.34
C TYR A 29 -14.42 -3.05 -4.05
N ASN A 30 -15.25 -3.02 -3.00
CA ASN A 30 -14.84 -2.46 -1.71
C ASN A 30 -13.67 -3.27 -1.09
N TRP A 31 -13.71 -4.60 -1.23
CA TRP A 31 -12.65 -5.49 -0.76
C TRP A 31 -11.37 -5.35 -1.60
N ALA A 32 -11.52 -5.21 -2.93
CA ALA A 32 -10.39 -4.90 -3.80
C ALA A 32 -9.69 -3.59 -3.38
N CYS A 33 -10.45 -2.50 -3.15
CA CYS A 33 -9.91 -1.24 -2.66
C CYS A 33 -9.21 -1.38 -1.30
N PHE A 34 -9.81 -2.12 -0.36
CA PHE A 34 -9.21 -2.37 0.95
C PHE A 34 -7.89 -3.14 0.84
N LYS A 35 -7.86 -4.22 0.05
CA LYS A 35 -6.67 -5.04 -0.16
C LYS A 35 -5.59 -4.27 -0.91
N ALA A 36 -5.95 -3.40 -1.86
CA ALA A 36 -4.99 -2.50 -2.50
C ALA A 36 -4.30 -1.58 -1.48
N HIS A 37 -5.05 -0.95 -0.57
CA HIS A 37 -4.47 -0.20 0.54
C HIS A 37 -3.52 -1.08 1.39
N GLN A 38 -3.96 -2.28 1.81
CA GLN A 38 -3.12 -3.18 2.61
C GLN A 38 -1.85 -3.62 1.88
N ALA A 39 -1.91 -3.86 0.57
CA ALA A 39 -0.75 -4.21 -0.23
C ALA A 39 0.30 -3.09 -0.22
N ALA A 40 -0.12 -1.84 -0.41
CA ALA A 40 0.75 -0.68 -0.28
C ALA A 40 1.31 -0.52 1.14
N GLU A 41 0.47 -0.74 2.18
CA GLU A 41 0.90 -0.71 3.58
C GLU A 41 2.03 -1.70 3.86
N PHE A 42 1.88 -2.94 3.41
CA PHE A 42 2.88 -3.98 3.56
C PHE A 42 4.19 -3.64 2.84
N ALA A 43 4.11 -3.08 1.63
CA ALA A 43 5.30 -2.67 0.89
C ALA A 43 6.06 -1.56 1.62
N ILE A 44 5.37 -0.49 2.03
CA ILE A 44 6.02 0.62 2.74
C ILE A 44 6.64 0.14 4.07
N LYS A 45 5.93 -0.72 4.81
CA LYS A 45 6.46 -1.33 6.03
C LYS A 45 7.66 -2.23 5.76
N ALA A 46 7.70 -2.94 4.63
CA ALA A 46 8.86 -3.73 4.23
C ALA A 46 10.12 -2.87 4.15
N ALA A 47 10.05 -1.72 3.46
CA ALA A 47 11.19 -0.80 3.36
C ALA A 47 11.61 -0.27 4.75
N LEU A 48 10.64 0.23 5.54
CA LEU A 48 10.91 0.78 6.86
C LEU A 48 11.53 -0.25 7.81
N TYR A 49 11.00 -1.47 7.84
CA TYR A 49 11.50 -2.52 8.72
C TYR A 49 12.86 -3.01 8.24
N GLY A 50 13.05 -3.15 6.92
CA GLY A 50 14.34 -3.53 6.33
C GLY A 50 15.46 -2.53 6.62
N ILE A 51 15.15 -1.24 6.81
CA ILE A 51 16.12 -0.21 7.26
C ILE A 51 16.16 -0.02 8.78
N GLY A 52 15.50 -0.88 9.55
CA GLY A 52 15.52 -0.86 11.02
C GLY A 52 14.61 0.19 11.67
N ARG A 53 13.62 0.73 10.93
CA ARG A 53 12.60 1.66 11.44
C ARG A 53 11.26 0.97 11.62
N ALA A 54 11.14 0.20 12.71
CA ALA A 54 9.84 -0.33 13.10
C ALA A 54 8.83 0.82 13.30
N THR A 55 7.62 0.64 12.78
CA THR A 55 6.56 1.66 12.79
C THR A 55 5.20 1.01 13.06
N ARG A 56 4.21 1.82 13.43
CA ARG A 56 2.84 1.38 13.74
C ARG A 56 1.84 2.23 12.97
N GLY A 57 0.60 1.74 12.91
CA GLY A 57 -0.50 2.42 12.22
C GLY A 57 -0.66 1.99 10.76
N HIS A 58 -1.64 2.61 10.11
CA HIS A 58 -2.15 2.21 8.81
C HIS A 58 -2.13 3.34 7.78
N SER A 59 -1.89 4.60 8.17
CA SER A 59 -1.80 5.68 7.20
C SER A 59 -0.53 5.55 6.37
N LEU A 60 -0.71 5.25 5.08
CA LEU A 60 0.35 5.18 4.09
C LEU A 60 1.08 6.51 3.98
N THR A 61 0.36 7.63 4.06
CA THR A 61 0.95 8.98 4.01
C THR A 61 1.92 9.22 5.17
N HIS A 62 1.58 8.77 6.38
CA HIS A 62 2.48 8.88 7.53
C HIS A 62 3.61 7.84 7.49
N LEU A 63 3.33 6.63 7.01
CA LEU A 63 4.34 5.58 6.87
C LEU A 63 5.41 5.99 5.85
N ILE A 64 5.02 6.45 4.66
CA ILE A 64 5.95 6.83 3.58
C ILE A 64 6.84 8.00 3.99
N ALA A 65 6.33 8.94 4.81
CA ALA A 65 7.13 10.03 5.38
C ALA A 65 8.28 9.52 6.27
N GLY A 66 8.18 8.31 6.82
CA GLY A 66 9.26 7.65 7.55
C GLY A 66 10.50 7.36 6.68
N LEU A 67 10.35 7.34 5.35
CA LEU A 67 11.43 7.14 4.38
C LEU A 67 12.14 8.44 3.98
N SER A 68 11.59 9.62 4.30
CA SER A 68 12.12 10.92 3.88
C SER A 68 13.54 11.22 4.35
N GLY A 69 14.01 10.53 5.41
CA GLY A 69 15.39 10.64 5.89
C GLY A 69 16.42 9.85 5.06
N PHE A 70 15.96 9.03 4.12
CA PHE A 70 16.81 8.17 3.27
C PHE A 70 16.67 8.53 1.78
N ILE A 71 15.50 9.02 1.38
CA ILE A 71 15.21 9.42 0.00
C ILE A 71 14.24 10.60 -0.06
N ASN A 72 14.28 11.33 -1.16
CA ASN A 72 13.19 12.24 -1.52
C ASN A 72 12.05 11.41 -2.12
N VAL A 73 10.92 11.30 -1.41
CA VAL A 73 9.72 10.61 -1.90
C VAL A 73 9.04 11.52 -2.94
N PRO A 74 8.80 11.06 -4.18
CA PRO A 74 8.11 11.85 -5.20
C PRO A 74 6.70 12.26 -4.73
N SER A 75 6.27 13.48 -5.07
CA SER A 75 4.93 13.99 -4.74
C SER A 75 3.82 13.08 -5.24
N GLU A 76 4.01 12.47 -6.41
CA GLU A 76 3.08 11.55 -7.02
C GLU A 76 2.84 10.33 -6.12
N VAL A 77 3.89 9.76 -5.53
CA VAL A 77 3.77 8.62 -4.60
C VAL A 77 3.03 9.02 -3.33
N ILE A 78 3.27 10.24 -2.84
CA ILE A 78 2.56 10.78 -1.66
C ILE A 78 1.07 10.93 -1.97
N ASP A 79 0.71 11.40 -3.16
CA ASP A 79 -0.68 11.57 -3.55
C ASP A 79 -1.40 10.22 -3.77
N LEU A 80 -0.69 9.20 -4.27
CA LEU A 80 -1.19 7.81 -4.29
C LEU A 80 -1.43 7.28 -2.87
N CYS A 81 -0.54 7.56 -1.91
CA CYS A 81 -0.74 7.18 -0.51
C CYS A 81 -1.99 7.84 0.08
N LYS A 82 -2.19 9.14 -0.14
CA LYS A 82 -3.38 9.87 0.33
C LYS A 82 -4.67 9.37 -0.32
N LEU A 83 -4.61 8.98 -1.60
CA LEU A 83 -5.73 8.37 -2.30
C LEU A 83 -6.15 7.07 -1.62
N LEU A 84 -5.18 6.16 -1.41
CA LEU A 84 -5.43 4.87 -0.80
C LEU A 84 -5.85 4.98 0.67
N ASP A 85 -5.30 5.93 1.44
CA ASP A 85 -5.66 6.15 2.86
C ASP A 85 -7.18 6.31 3.07
N LYS A 86 -7.89 6.88 2.07
CA LYS A 86 -9.36 7.03 2.10
C LYS A 86 -10.08 5.68 2.14
N PHE A 87 -9.49 4.63 1.57
CA PHE A 87 -10.06 3.29 1.47
C PHE A 87 -9.82 2.43 2.72
N TYR A 88 -9.03 2.88 3.70
CA TYR A 88 -8.76 2.06 4.90
C TYR A 88 -10.01 1.82 5.75
N VAL A 89 -10.82 2.86 5.97
CA VAL A 89 -12.03 2.82 6.82
C VAL A 89 -13.29 2.62 5.97
N THR A 90 -13.46 3.44 4.93
CA THR A 90 -14.71 3.54 4.15
C THR A 90 -15.11 2.23 3.46
N THR A 91 -14.17 1.34 3.18
CA THR A 91 -14.42 0.05 2.52
C THR A 91 -15.04 -1.02 3.43
N ARG A 92 -15.01 -0.82 4.75
CA ARG A 92 -15.35 -1.87 5.74
C ARG A 92 -16.39 -1.46 6.75
N TYR A 93 -16.36 -0.21 7.18
CA TYR A 93 -17.22 0.22 8.27
C TYR A 93 -18.46 0.93 7.74
N VAL A 94 -19.62 0.42 8.14
CA VAL A 94 -20.94 0.94 7.75
C VAL A 94 -21.17 2.35 8.28
N ASP A 95 -20.60 2.69 9.45
CA ASP A 95 -20.69 4.01 10.07
C ASP A 95 -19.91 5.11 9.32
N ALA A 96 -19.08 4.73 8.33
CA ALA A 96 -18.43 5.66 7.42
C ALA A 96 -19.38 6.21 6.34
N TRP A 97 -20.60 5.66 6.23
CA TRP A 97 -21.60 6.03 5.24
C TRP A 97 -22.87 6.54 5.91
N SER A 98 -23.53 7.52 5.30
CA SER A 98 -24.78 8.08 5.86
C SER A 98 -25.94 7.09 5.79
N GLU A 99 -25.94 6.22 4.77
CA GLU A 99 -26.95 5.20 4.50
C GLU A 99 -26.27 3.99 3.86
N GLY A 100 -26.96 2.85 3.76
CA GLY A 100 -26.46 1.68 3.03
C GLY A 100 -25.23 1.01 3.66
N VAL A 101 -24.51 0.24 2.84
CA VAL A 101 -23.30 -0.50 3.26
C VAL A 101 -22.16 -0.34 2.25
N PRO A 102 -20.88 -0.47 2.66
CA PRO A 102 -19.75 -0.14 1.80
C PRO A 102 -19.80 -0.72 0.39
N TYR A 103 -20.10 -2.01 0.22
CA TYR A 103 -20.06 -2.66 -1.11
C TYR A 103 -21.02 -2.03 -2.14
N GLU A 104 -22.03 -1.28 -1.71
CA GLU A 104 -22.97 -0.59 -2.60
C GLU A 104 -22.39 0.70 -3.22
N TYR A 105 -21.36 1.27 -2.59
CA TYR A 105 -20.76 2.55 -2.99
C TYR A 105 -19.51 2.42 -3.85
N PHE A 106 -18.83 1.28 -3.81
CA PHE A 106 -17.59 1.07 -4.55
C PHE A 106 -17.84 0.51 -5.93
N THR A 107 -17.16 1.08 -6.92
CA THR A 107 -17.30 0.71 -8.33
C THR A 107 -16.06 -0.04 -8.84
N ARG A 108 -16.20 -0.64 -10.02
CA ARG A 108 -15.07 -1.19 -10.78
C ARG A 108 -13.95 -0.17 -10.95
N THR A 109 -14.29 1.07 -11.30
CA THR A 109 -13.32 2.16 -11.50
C THR A 109 -12.54 2.47 -10.22
N ASP A 110 -13.20 2.43 -9.05
CA ASP A 110 -12.52 2.64 -7.76
C ASP A 110 -11.52 1.50 -7.48
N ALA A 111 -11.94 0.26 -7.73
CA ALA A 111 -11.09 -0.92 -7.56
C ALA A 111 -9.87 -0.88 -8.50
N GLU A 112 -10.07 -0.61 -9.78
CA GLU A 112 -8.99 -0.51 -10.78
C GLU A 112 -8.02 0.63 -10.44
N THR A 113 -8.55 1.78 -10.02
CA THR A 113 -7.74 2.93 -9.59
C THR A 113 -6.92 2.61 -8.34
N ALA A 114 -7.54 1.96 -7.34
CA ALA A 114 -6.86 1.58 -6.11
C ALA A 114 -5.75 0.54 -6.36
N ILE A 115 -6.04 -0.49 -7.18
CA ILE A 115 -5.06 -1.52 -7.55
C ILE A 115 -3.87 -0.88 -8.26
N LYS A 116 -4.13 -0.01 -9.25
CA LYS A 116 -3.06 0.66 -9.98
C LYS A 116 -2.19 1.52 -9.06
N ALA A 117 -2.80 2.29 -8.16
CA ALA A 117 -2.08 3.08 -7.17
C ALA A 117 -1.19 2.22 -6.26
N ALA A 118 -1.69 1.07 -5.80
CA ALA A 118 -0.94 0.16 -4.96
C ALA A 118 0.23 -0.50 -5.71
N GLU A 119 0.04 -0.90 -6.97
CA GLU A 119 1.11 -1.43 -7.83
C GLU A 119 2.24 -0.41 -8.07
N ASP A 120 1.88 0.86 -8.29
CA ASP A 120 2.85 1.94 -8.48
C ASP A 120 3.67 2.19 -7.20
N ILE A 121 3.03 2.15 -6.02
CA ILE A 121 3.72 2.24 -4.72
C ILE A 121 4.63 1.02 -4.49
N ILE A 122 4.15 -0.20 -4.78
CA ILE A 122 4.94 -1.43 -4.66
C ILE A 122 6.20 -1.33 -5.52
N THR A 123 6.04 -0.92 -6.79
CA THR A 123 7.16 -0.76 -7.73
C THR A 123 8.17 0.26 -7.22
N PHE A 124 7.69 1.41 -6.73
CA PHE A 124 8.54 2.43 -6.11
C PHE A 124 9.36 1.88 -4.94
N ILE A 125 8.73 1.10 -4.05
CA ILE A 125 9.41 0.49 -2.90
C ILE A 125 10.45 -0.55 -3.33
N GLU A 126 10.15 -1.36 -4.35
CA GLU A 126 11.10 -2.33 -4.89
C GLU A 126 12.34 -1.64 -5.46
N ASP A 127 12.15 -0.58 -6.24
CA ASP A 127 13.24 0.20 -6.82
C ASP A 127 14.07 0.91 -5.75
N LEU A 128 13.41 1.48 -4.74
CA LEU A 128 14.06 2.05 -3.57
C LEU A 128 14.96 1.02 -2.89
N TRP A 129 14.42 -0.15 -2.58
CA TRP A 129 15.15 -1.20 -1.88
C TRP A 129 16.35 -1.70 -2.68
N ARG A 130 16.19 -1.86 -4.00
CA ARG A 130 17.31 -2.24 -4.89
C ARG A 130 18.44 -1.22 -4.81
N ARG A 131 18.14 0.08 -4.88
CA ARG A 131 19.13 1.17 -4.79
C ARG A 131 19.87 1.16 -3.45
N LEU A 132 19.14 1.04 -2.34
CA LEU A 132 19.72 0.95 -1.01
C LEU A 132 20.63 -0.27 -0.87
N SER A 133 20.17 -1.43 -1.33
CA SER A 133 20.89 -2.70 -1.28
C SER A 133 22.14 -2.76 -2.16
N SER A 134 22.14 -2.04 -3.29
CA SER A 134 23.32 -1.91 -4.16
C SER A 134 24.36 -0.92 -3.63
N GLY A 135 23.93 0.13 -2.92
CA GLY A 135 24.82 1.17 -2.38
C GLY A 135 25.64 0.76 -1.16
N GLY A 136 25.29 -0.36 -0.51
CA GLY A 136 26.02 -0.92 0.64
C GLY A 136 27.16 -1.88 0.31
N ARG A 137 27.55 -2.01 -0.96
CA ARG A 137 28.71 -2.82 -1.40
C ARG A 137 29.91 -1.95 -1.82
N GLY A 138 30.17 -0.88 -1.07
CA GLY A 138 31.34 -0.01 -1.21
C GLY A 138 32.16 0.00 0.06
#